data_AF-A0A3S5IYC7-F1
#
_entry.id   AF-A0A3S5IYC7-F1
#
_cell.length_a   1.000
_cell.length_b   1.000
_cell.length_c   1.000
_cell.angle_alpha   90.00
_cell.angle_beta   90.00
_cell.angle_gamma   90.00
#
_symmetry.space_group_name_H-M   'P 1'
#
loop_
_entity.id
_entity.type
_entity.pdbx_description
1 polymer ?
#
loop_
_entity_poly.entity_id
_entity_poly.type
_entity_poly.pdbx_seq_one_letter_code
_entity_poly.pdbx_strand_id
1 'polypeptide(L)'
;MGSEISFTLLSYAVILIPFLVGAVLLVRAVKNWATITLLVGASCLTLAPLIASIAAGIRSGPNWEGLYYVFGGVVVAGVGLLCCLVGAVGVGIKYAATVRRANELEVLLQQVQERIDSGERI
;
A
#
# COMPACT_ATOMS: atom_id res chain seq x y z
N MET A 1 -20.84 -17.48 17.42
CA MET A 1 -20.47 -17.52 15.98
C MET A 1 -20.77 -16.22 15.25
N GLY A 2 -22.01 -15.70 15.23
CA GLY A 2 -22.29 -14.42 14.54
C GLY A 2 -21.54 -13.20 15.11
N SER A 3 -21.39 -13.10 16.43
CA SER A 3 -20.69 -11.98 17.08
C SER A 3 -19.18 -11.93 16.82
N GLU A 4 -18.51 -13.09 16.73
CA GLU A 4 -17.06 -13.18 16.50
C GLU A 4 -16.68 -12.79 15.07
N ILE A 5 -17.50 -13.17 14.09
CA ILE A 5 -17.34 -12.79 12.68
C ILE A 5 -17.53 -11.27 12.53
N SER A 6 -18.51 -10.69 13.21
CA SER A 6 -18.72 -9.25 13.22
C SER A 6 -17.54 -8.50 13.85
N PHE A 7 -16.97 -9.00 14.94
CA PHE A 7 -15.84 -8.35 15.62
C PHE A 7 -14.54 -8.43 14.78
N THR A 8 -14.27 -9.56 14.14
CA THR A 8 -13.12 -9.72 13.24
C THR A 8 -13.26 -8.84 12.01
N LEU A 9 -14.42 -8.80 11.35
CA LEU A 9 -14.66 -7.89 10.22
C LEU A 9 -14.53 -6.42 10.62
N LEU A 10 -15.01 -6.03 11.81
CA LEU A 10 -14.86 -4.67 12.33
C LEU A 10 -13.38 -4.31 12.54
N SER A 11 -12.59 -5.20 13.16
CA SER A 11 -11.15 -4.98 13.34
C SER A 11 -10.39 -4.86 12.00
N TYR A 12 -10.77 -5.67 11.00
CA TYR A 12 -10.21 -5.58 9.66
C TYR A 12 -10.58 -4.28 8.97
N ALA A 13 -11.83 -3.82 9.09
CA ALA A 13 -12.26 -2.53 8.54
C ALA A 13 -11.48 -1.36 9.15
N VAL A 14 -11.25 -1.37 10.46
CA VAL A 14 -10.50 -0.31 11.17
C VAL A 14 -9.04 -0.23 10.71
N ILE A 15 -8.41 -1.35 10.35
CA ILE A 15 -7.01 -1.37 9.89
C ILE A 15 -6.91 -1.11 8.38
N LEU A 16 -7.81 -1.70 7.59
CA LEU A 16 -7.69 -1.71 6.14
C LEU A 16 -8.25 -0.44 5.48
N ILE A 17 -9.28 0.21 6.06
CA ILE A 17 -9.83 1.46 5.50
C ILE A 17 -8.79 2.59 5.55
N PRO A 18 -8.11 2.88 6.68
CA PRO A 18 -7.05 3.89 6.71
C PRO A 18 -5.88 3.54 5.79
N PHE A 19 -5.54 2.26 5.68
CA PHE A 19 -4.50 1.79 4.77
C PHE A 19 -4.85 2.04 3.30
N LEU A 20 -6.10 1.76 2.91
CA LEU A 20 -6.62 2.04 1.57
C LEU A 20 -6.63 3.54 1.28
N VAL A 21 -7.10 4.37 2.22
CA VAL A 21 -7.08 5.83 2.10
C VAL A 21 -5.65 6.35 1.95
N GLY A 22 -4.71 5.85 2.76
CA GLY A 22 -3.29 6.18 2.65
C GLY A 22 -2.70 5.83 1.29
N ALA A 23 -3.03 4.65 0.76
CA ALA A 23 -2.59 4.23 -0.58
C ALA A 23 -3.17 5.12 -1.69
N VAL A 24 -4.45 5.51 -1.61
CA VAL A 24 -5.09 6.42 -2.57
C VAL A 24 -4.42 7.80 -2.55
N LEU A 25 -4.15 8.34 -1.35
CA LEU A 25 -3.48 9.63 -1.19
C LEU A 25 -2.06 9.59 -1.77
N LEU A 26 -1.33 8.48 -1.55
CA LEU A 26 0.00 8.26 -2.13
C LEU A 26 -0.03 8.22 -3.67
N VAL A 27 -1.03 7.57 -4.27
CA VAL A 27 -1.21 7.57 -5.74
C VAL A 27 -1.44 8.97 -6.27
N ARG A 28 -2.26 9.78 -5.59
CA ARG A 28 -2.54 11.16 -5.99
C ARG A 28 -1.34 12.09 -5.81
N ALA A 29 -0.53 11.87 -4.79
CA ALA A 29 0.62 12.71 -4.47
C ALA A 29 1.83 12.44 -5.38
N VAL A 30 2.16 11.16 -5.65
CA VAL A 30 3.42 10.79 -6.30
C VAL A 30 3.21 10.30 -7.75
N LYS A 31 1.97 10.00 -8.14
CA LYS A 31 1.56 9.54 -9.49
C LYS A 31 2.54 8.49 -10.06
N ASN A 32 2.86 7.50 -9.23
CA ASN A 32 3.93 6.55 -9.47
C ASN A 32 3.38 5.12 -9.62
N TRP A 33 3.97 4.34 -10.53
CA TRP A 33 3.66 2.92 -10.68
C TRP A 33 3.77 2.13 -9.37
N ALA A 34 4.73 2.47 -8.50
CA ALA A 34 4.86 1.84 -7.18
C ALA A 34 3.73 2.20 -6.21
N THR A 35 3.15 3.40 -6.33
CA THR A 35 1.97 3.76 -5.53
C THR A 35 0.71 3.07 -6.05
N ILE A 36 0.62 2.84 -7.37
CA ILE A 36 -0.48 2.08 -7.98
C ILE A 36 -0.44 0.62 -7.53
N THR A 37 0.73 -0.02 -7.52
CA THR A 37 0.86 -1.39 -7.01
C THR A 37 0.53 -1.49 -5.52
N LEU A 38 0.88 -0.48 -4.72
CA LEU A 38 0.50 -0.39 -3.31
C LEU A 38 -1.03 -0.28 -3.14
N LEU A 39 -1.69 0.53 -3.96
CA LEU A 39 -3.15 0.66 -3.97
C LEU A 39 -3.85 -0.63 -4.37
N VAL A 40 -3.37 -1.30 -5.42
CA VAL A 40 -3.88 -2.62 -5.83
C VAL A 40 -3.73 -3.62 -4.68
N GLY A 41 -2.56 -3.66 -4.04
CA GLY A 41 -2.33 -4.52 -2.88
C GLY A 41 -3.28 -4.25 -1.72
N ALA A 42 -3.47 -2.98 -1.36
CA ALA A 42 -4.39 -2.55 -0.32
C ALA A 42 -5.84 -2.95 -0.64
N SER A 43 -6.25 -2.82 -1.89
CA SER A 43 -7.58 -3.21 -2.35
C SER A 43 -7.82 -4.72 -2.30
N CYS A 44 -6.81 -5.52 -2.67
CA CYS A 44 -6.88 -6.98 -2.54
C CYS A 44 -6.96 -7.40 -1.07
N LEU A 45 -6.20 -6.77 -0.17
CA LEU A 45 -6.26 -7.03 1.26
C LEU A 45 -7.61 -6.63 1.89
N THR A 46 -8.29 -5.60 1.36
CA THR A 46 -9.68 -5.28 1.74
C THR A 46 -10.71 -6.29 1.23
N LEU A 47 -10.49 -6.88 0.06
CA LEU A 47 -11.43 -7.81 -0.57
C LEU A 47 -11.32 -9.24 0.00
N ALA A 48 -10.11 -9.70 0.37
CA ALA A 48 -9.89 -11.03 0.91
C ALA A 48 -10.79 -11.41 2.12
N PRO A 49 -10.96 -10.57 3.17
CA PRO A 49 -11.83 -10.89 4.30
C PRO A 49 -13.32 -10.88 3.93
N LEU A 50 -13.73 -10.11 2.90
CA LEU A 50 -15.10 -10.13 2.37
C LEU A 50 -15.39 -11.45 1.62
N ILE A 51 -14.40 -11.98 0.90
CA ILE A 51 -14.54 -13.28 0.23
C ILE A 51 -14.60 -14.41 1.29
N ALA A 52 -13.82 -14.30 2.36
CA ALA A 52 -13.85 -15.24 3.47
C ALA A 52 -15.19 -15.23 4.24
N SER A 53 -15.84 -14.07 4.38
CA SER A 53 -17.16 -13.97 5.02
C SER A 53 -18.26 -14.59 4.16
N ILE A 54 -18.18 -14.46 2.84
CA ILE A 54 -19.06 -15.15 1.88
C ILE A 54 -18.88 -16.68 2.01
N ALA A 55 -17.65 -17.16 2.11
CA ALA A 55 -17.37 -18.58 2.32
C ALA A 55 -18.00 -19.13 3.62
N ALA A 56 -18.00 -18.33 4.69
CA ALA A 56 -18.62 -18.68 5.96
C ALA A 56 -20.16 -18.78 5.87
N GLY A 57 -20.80 -17.99 5.00
CA GLY A 57 -22.24 -18.07 4.71
C GLY A 57 -22.64 -19.26 3.84
N ILE A 58 -21.75 -19.73 2.96
CA ILE A 58 -22.01 -20.82 1.98
C ILE A 58 -21.67 -22.22 2.54
N ARG A 59 -20.91 -22.30 3.65
CA ARG A 59 -20.46 -23.57 4.28
C ARG A 59 -21.57 -24.58 4.62
N SER A 60 -22.83 -24.20 4.54
CA SER A 60 -24.01 -25.05 4.77
C SER A 60 -24.43 -25.91 3.56
N GLY A 61 -23.80 -25.76 2.38
CA GLY A 61 -24.18 -26.48 1.15
C GLY A 61 -23.48 -27.83 0.94
N PRO A 62 -24.13 -28.82 0.31
CA PRO A 62 -23.63 -30.21 0.17
C PRO A 62 -22.39 -30.39 -0.73
N ASN A 63 -22.04 -29.38 -1.53
CA ASN A 63 -21.04 -29.48 -2.60
C ASN A 63 -19.68 -28.83 -2.29
N TRP A 64 -19.35 -28.55 -1.01
CA TRP A 64 -18.09 -27.91 -0.63
C TRP A 64 -17.82 -26.55 -1.30
N GLU A 65 -18.86 -25.89 -1.81
CA GLU A 65 -18.75 -24.64 -2.59
C GLU A 65 -18.03 -23.53 -1.82
N GLY A 66 -18.18 -23.51 -0.49
CA GLY A 66 -17.47 -22.59 0.41
C GLY A 66 -15.93 -22.72 0.37
N LEU A 67 -15.36 -23.89 0.05
CA LEU A 67 -13.90 -24.07 0.00
C LEU A 67 -13.26 -23.25 -1.14
N TYR A 68 -13.93 -23.14 -2.30
CA TYR A 68 -13.42 -22.34 -3.42
C TYR A 68 -13.29 -20.87 -3.04
N TYR A 69 -14.22 -20.34 -2.26
CA TYR A 69 -14.16 -18.97 -1.75
C TYR A 69 -13.06 -18.80 -0.69
N VAL A 70 -12.82 -19.80 0.17
CA VAL A 70 -11.67 -19.78 1.11
C VAL A 70 -10.35 -19.71 0.35
N PHE A 71 -10.14 -20.60 -0.63
CA PHE A 71 -8.93 -20.59 -1.45
C PHE A 71 -8.78 -19.29 -2.25
N GLY A 72 -9.87 -18.80 -2.85
CA GLY A 72 -9.89 -17.51 -3.54
C GLY A 72 -9.50 -16.35 -2.61
N GLY A 73 -10.04 -16.32 -1.39
CA GLY A 73 -9.69 -15.32 -0.37
C GLY A 73 -8.21 -15.37 0.03
N VAL A 74 -7.65 -16.56 0.23
CA VAL A 74 -6.22 -16.75 0.57
C VAL A 74 -5.31 -16.30 -0.58
N VAL A 75 -5.65 -16.65 -1.83
CA VAL A 75 -4.88 -16.23 -3.00
C VAL A 75 -4.93 -14.71 -3.17
N VAL A 76 -6.11 -14.09 -3.02
CA VAL A 76 -6.27 -12.63 -3.09
C VAL A 76 -5.50 -11.93 -1.98
N ALA A 77 -5.50 -12.49 -0.75
CA ALA A 77 -4.69 -11.96 0.35
C ALA A 77 -3.19 -12.03 0.04
N GLY A 78 -2.72 -13.18 -0.47
CA GLY A 78 -1.31 -13.39 -0.83
C GLY A 78 -0.83 -12.43 -1.93
N VAL A 79 -1.61 -12.30 -3.00
CA VAL A 79 -1.33 -11.34 -4.09
C VAL A 79 -1.36 -9.91 -3.55
N GLY A 80 -2.34 -9.57 -2.72
CA GLY A 80 -2.43 -8.26 -2.10
C GLY A 80 -1.20 -7.89 -1.28
N LEU A 81 -0.69 -8.84 -0.49
CA LEU A 81 0.48 -8.65 0.36
C LEU A 81 1.76 -8.46 -0.47
N LEU A 82 1.92 -9.24 -1.55
CA LEU A 82 3.04 -9.07 -2.50
C LEU A 82 3.00 -7.70 -3.18
N CYS A 83 1.84 -7.27 -3.66
CA CYS A 83 1.67 -5.96 -4.28
C CYS A 83 1.97 -4.81 -3.30
N CYS A 84 1.56 -4.94 -2.02
CA CYS A 84 1.90 -3.98 -0.97
C CYS A 84 3.41 -3.92 -0.70
N LEU A 85 4.09 -5.06 -0.60
CA LEU A 85 5.53 -5.10 -0.37
C LEU A 85 6.31 -4.46 -1.53
N VAL A 86 5.98 -4.84 -2.77
CA VAL A 86 6.61 -4.28 -3.97
C VAL A 86 6.33 -2.78 -4.08
N GLY A 87 5.09 -2.35 -3.79
CA GLY A 87 4.72 -0.94 -3.75
C GLY A 87 5.49 -0.15 -2.69
N ALA A 88 5.56 -0.67 -1.46
CA ALA A 88 6.26 -0.03 -0.34
C ALA A 88 7.77 0.09 -0.62
N VAL A 89 8.41 -0.97 -1.11
CA VAL A 89 9.82 -0.96 -1.49
C VAL A 89 10.07 0.00 -2.66
N GLY A 90 9.22 -0.03 -3.69
CA GLY A 90 9.34 0.85 -4.85
C GLY A 90 9.19 2.33 -4.48
N VAL A 91 8.29 2.64 -3.54
CA VAL A 91 8.14 3.99 -2.98
C VAL A 91 9.39 4.36 -2.17
N GLY A 92 9.86 3.48 -1.27
CA GLY A 92 11.04 3.72 -0.45
C GLY A 92 12.31 4.00 -1.27
N ILE A 93 12.55 3.23 -2.33
CA ILE A 93 13.69 3.44 -3.23
C ILE A 93 13.59 4.79 -3.94
N LYS A 94 12.40 5.17 -4.42
CA LYS A 94 12.22 6.49 -5.06
C LYS A 94 12.45 7.63 -4.08
N TYR A 95 11.92 7.53 -2.86
CA TYR A 95 12.12 8.55 -1.84
C TYR A 95 13.60 8.67 -1.44
N ALA A 96 14.30 7.55 -1.28
CA ALA A 96 15.74 7.56 -1.00
C ALA A 96 16.54 8.23 -2.13
N ALA A 97 16.18 7.98 -3.39
CA ALA A 97 16.80 8.64 -4.54
C ALA A 97 16.50 10.14 -4.57
N THR A 98 15.28 10.57 -4.25
CA THR A 98 14.94 12.01 -4.19
C THR A 98 15.65 12.73 -3.04
N VAL A 99 15.82 12.08 -1.89
CA VAL A 99 16.55 12.66 -0.75
C VAL A 99 18.02 12.85 -1.10
N ARG A 100 18.66 11.87 -1.77
CA ARG A 100 20.04 12.04 -2.25
C ARG A 100 20.18 13.22 -3.20
N ARG A 101 19.26 13.36 -4.16
CA ARG A 101 19.26 14.50 -5.10
C ARG A 101 19.00 15.83 -4.41
N ALA A 102 18.15 15.85 -3.39
CA ALA A 102 17.91 17.06 -2.59
C ALA A 102 19.18 17.49 -1.85
N ASN A 103 19.89 16.55 -1.22
CA ASN A 103 21.16 16.82 -0.55
C ASN A 103 22.24 17.32 -1.53
N GLU A 104 22.33 16.73 -2.72
CA GLU A 104 23.24 17.22 -3.78
C GLU A 104 22.90 18.66 -4.20
N LEU A 105 21.60 18.98 -4.31
CA LEU A 105 21.14 20.32 -4.65
C LEU A 105 21.45 21.35 -3.54
N GLU A 106 21.29 20.96 -2.27
CA GLU A 106 21.64 21.81 -1.13
C GLU A 106 23.14 22.13 -1.09
N VAL A 107 24.00 21.15 -1.38
CA VAL A 107 25.45 21.36 -1.47
C VAL A 107 25.79 22.31 -2.62
N LEU A 108 25.16 22.15 -3.79
CA LEU A 108 25.36 23.06 -4.91
C LEU A 108 24.88 24.48 -4.59
N LEU A 109 23.75 24.63 -3.91
CA LEU A 109 23.26 25.94 -3.47
C LEU A 109 24.20 26.61 -2.48
N GLN A 110 24.78 25.86 -1.53
CA GLN A 110 25.80 26.37 -0.62
C GLN A 110 27.04 26.86 -1.37
N GLN A 111 27.53 26.09 -2.34
CA GLN A 111 28.68 26.49 -3.17
C GLN A 111 28.39 27.75 -3.99
N VAL A 112 27.18 27.89 -4.53
CA VAL A 112 26.77 29.10 -5.26
C VAL A 112 26.65 30.30 -4.31
N GLN A 113 26.07 30.10 -3.12
CA GLN A 113 25.97 31.15 -2.10
C GLN A 113 27.36 31.63 -1.67
N GLU A 114 28.30 30.72 -1.42
CA GLU A 114 29.69 31.04 -1.07
C GLU A 114 30.41 31.81 -2.19
N ARG A 115 30.19 31.45 -3.46
CA ARG A 115 30.75 32.17 -4.62
C ARG A 115 30.19 33.59 -4.76
N ILE A 116 28.91 33.80 -4.41
CA ILE A 116 28.28 35.12 -4.42
C ILE A 116 28.80 35.97 -3.26
N ASP A 117 28.88 35.40 -2.05
CA ASP A 117 29.38 36.08 -0.85
C ASP A 117 30.89 36.39 -0.92
N SER A 118 31.68 35.55 -1.60
CA SER A 118 33.11 35.79 -1.81
C SER A 118 33.38 36.94 -2.81
N GLY A 119 32.35 37.50 -3.44
CA GLY A 119 32.48 38.66 -4.32
C GLY A 119 33.35 38.40 -5.56
N GLU A 120 33.52 37.14 -5.96
CA GLU A 120 34.28 36.77 -7.16
C GLU A 120 33.39 37.11 -8.37
N ARG A 121 33.47 38.38 -8.79
CA ARG A 121 32.89 38.85 -10.05
C ARG A 121 33.45 38.00 -11.18
N ILE A 122 32.53 37.43 -11.96
CA ILE A 122 32.75 36.96 -13.32
C ILE A 122 33.50 38.02 -14.13
#